data_AF-A0A662IEH6-F1
#
_entry.id   AF-A0A662IEH6-F1
#
_cell.length_a   1.000
_cell.length_b   1.000
_cell.length_c   1.000
_cell.angle_alpha   90.00
_cell.angle_beta   90.00
_cell.angle_gamma   90.00
#
_symmetry.space_group_name_H-M   'P 1'
#
loop_
_entity.id
_entity.type
_entity.pdbx_description
1 polymer ?
#
loop_
_entity_poly.entity_id
_entity_poly.type
_entity_poly.pdbx_seq_one_letter_code
_entity_poly.pdbx_strand_id
1 'polypeptide(L)' 'MKSRYEQLSQSLEELRRDNPGRDACAVGCGEGMPVAAVMPEGVDDLRISAMAATLQGVAEQVVR' A
#
# COMPACT_ATOMS: atom_id res chain seq x y z
N MET A 1 -13.75 -6.66 -19.90
CA MET A 1 -13.31 -7.39 -18.69
C MET A 1 -12.17 -6.58 -18.09
N LYS A 2 -12.29 -6.09 -16.85
CA LYS A 2 -11.20 -5.33 -16.22
C LYS A 2 -10.06 -6.27 -15.85
N SER A 3 -8.82 -5.83 -16.03
CA SER A 3 -7.64 -6.60 -15.61
C SER A 3 -7.63 -6.79 -14.08
N ARG A 4 -6.91 -7.80 -13.58
CA ARG A 4 -6.78 -8.01 -12.13
C ARG A 4 -6.17 -6.80 -11.42
N TYR A 5 -5.23 -6.12 -12.08
CA TYR A 5 -4.61 -4.91 -11.57
C TYR A 5 -5.63 -3.76 -11.48
N GLU A 6 -6.42 -3.53 -12.53
CA GLU A 6 -7.46 -2.48 -12.54
C GLU A 6 -8.51 -2.67 -11.45
N GLN A 7 -8.90 -3.92 -11.18
CA GLN A 7 -9.83 -4.25 -10.09
C GLN A 7 -9.21 -3.92 -8.72
N LEU A 8 -7.94 -4.25 -8.52
CA LEU A 8 -7.23 -3.96 -7.27
C LEU A 8 -7.06 -2.45 -7.05
N SER A 9 -6.66 -1.70 -8.08
CA SER A 9 -6.54 -0.25 -8.00
C SER A 9 -7.88 0.42 -7.70
N GLN A 10 -8.98 -0.09 -8.26
CA GLN A 10 -10.31 0.40 -7.93
C GLN A 10 -10.64 0.18 -6.44
N SER A 11 -10.39 -1.02 -5.91
CA SER A 11 -10.63 -1.31 -4.49
C SER A 11 -9.79 -0.43 -3.56
N LEU A 12 -8.54 -0.13 -3.92
CA LEU A 12 -7.68 0.78 -3.14
C LEU A 12 -8.21 2.22 -3.14
N GLU A 13 -8.73 2.69 -4.27
CA GLU A 13 -9.34 4.02 -4.39
C GLU A 13 -10.63 4.10 -3.56
N GLU A 14 -11.47 3.07 -3.61
CA GLU A 14 -12.66 2.96 -2.76
C GLU A 14 -12.29 2.96 -1.27
N LEU A 15 -11.26 2.19 -0.88
CA LEU A 15 -10.76 2.17 0.50
C LEU A 15 -10.28 3.56 0.96
N ARG A 16 -9.55 4.29 0.11
CA ARG A 16 -9.09 5.65 0.42
C ARG A 16 -10.27 6.61 0.58
N ARG A 17 -11.21 6.58 -0.37
CA ARG A 17 -12.38 7.48 -0.40
C ARG A 17 -13.31 7.26 0.79
N ASP A 18 -13.56 6.00 1.14
CA ASP A 18 -14.54 5.64 2.17
C ASP A 18 -13.97 5.82 3.60
N ASN A 19 -12.68 6.17 3.73
CA ASN A 19 -12.01 6.44 5.00
C ASN A 19 -11.41 7.86 5.03
N PRO A 20 -12.20 8.88 5.41
CA PRO A 20 -11.73 10.26 5.52
C PRO A 20 -10.48 10.39 6.39
N GLY A 21 -9.47 11.11 5.90
CA GLY A 21 -8.18 11.29 6.58
C GLY A 21 -7.09 10.27 6.24
N ARG A 22 -7.36 9.33 5.31
CA ARG A 22 -6.30 8.49 4.71
C ARG A 22 -5.78 9.13 3.44
N ASP A 23 -4.50 9.46 3.42
CA ASP A 23 -3.86 10.09 2.26
C ASP A 23 -3.38 9.06 1.23
N ALA A 24 -3.06 7.84 1.68
CA ALA A 24 -2.49 6.77 0.86
C ALA A 24 -3.08 5.39 1.20
N CYS A 25 -3.18 4.52 0.20
CA CYS A 25 -3.53 3.10 0.36
C CYS A 25 -2.68 2.27 -0.61
N ALA A 26 -2.07 1.18 -0.14
CA ALA A 26 -1.23 0.33 -0.96
C ALA A 26 -1.33 -1.16 -0.57
N VAL A 27 -1.13 -2.01 -1.56
CA VAL A 27 -0.83 -3.43 -1.40
C VAL A 27 0.61 -3.65 -1.84
N GLY A 28 1.42 -4.27 -0.99
CA GLY A 28 2.79 -4.61 -1.27
C GLY A 28 3.16 -5.99 -0.71
N CYS A 29 4.30 -6.51 -1.15
CA CYS A 29 4.89 -7.73 -0.60
C CYS A 29 5.62 -7.42 0.71
N GLY A 30 5.80 -8.44 1.58
CA GLY A 30 6.52 -8.29 2.85
C GLY A 30 8.00 -7.90 2.69
N GLU A 31 8.53 -7.97 1.48
CA GLU A 31 9.88 -7.53 1.09
C GLU A 31 9.92 -6.09 0.53
N GLY A 32 8.81 -5.36 0.56
CA GLY A 32 8.77 -3.92 0.29
C GLY A 32 8.46 -3.54 -1.16
N MET A 33 8.10 -4.51 -2.00
CA MET A 33 7.71 -4.26 -3.39
C MET A 33 6.23 -3.89 -3.51
N PRO A 34 5.86 -2.75 -4.14
CA PRO A 34 4.46 -2.41 -4.38
C PRO A 34 3.83 -3.33 -5.43
N VAL A 35 2.59 -3.74 -5.19
CA VAL A 35 1.74 -4.49 -6.14
C VAL A 35 0.70 -3.56 -6.77
N ALA A 36 0.08 -2.71 -5.95
CA ALA A 36 -0.79 -1.63 -6.38
C ALA A 36 -0.84 -0.56 -5.29
N ALA A 37 -0.98 0.70 -5.70
CA ALA A 37 -0.95 1.83 -4.79
C ALA A 37 -1.84 2.97 -5.29
N VAL A 38 -2.45 3.65 -4.35
CA VAL A 38 -3.08 4.96 -4.51
C VAL A 38 -2.34 5.88 -3.55
N MET A 39 -1.58 6.80 -4.11
CA MET A 39 -0.71 7.72 -3.38
C MET A 39 -1.12 9.18 -3.64
N PRO A 40 -0.83 10.09 -2.71
CA PRO A 40 -0.86 11.52 -2.99
C PRO A 40 0.11 11.89 -4.10
N GLU A 41 -0.13 13.03 -4.75
CA GLU A 41 0.75 13.55 -5.77
C GLU A 41 2.18 13.77 -5.22
N GLY A 42 3.18 13.33 -5.99
CA GLY A 42 4.59 13.46 -5.62
C GLY A 42 5.10 12.44 -4.58
N VAL A 43 4.25 11.52 -4.10
CA VAL A 43 4.67 10.44 -3.20
C VAL A 43 5.03 9.19 -3.99
N ASP A 44 6.24 8.69 -3.76
CA ASP A 44 6.80 7.46 -4.37
C ASP A 44 6.30 6.20 -3.64
N ASP A 45 5.58 5.35 -4.36
CA ASP A 45 4.97 4.13 -3.82
C ASP A 45 5.99 3.05 -3.44
N LEU A 46 7.12 2.98 -4.15
CA LEU A 46 8.23 2.08 -3.82
C LEU A 46 8.84 2.45 -2.48
N ARG A 47 9.05 3.76 -2.25
CA ARG A 47 9.59 4.24 -0.97
C ARG A 47 8.66 3.90 0.19
N ILE A 48 7.36 4.16 0.05
CA ILE A 48 6.38 3.87 1.11
C ILE A 48 6.30 2.36 1.38
N SER A 49 6.30 1.54 0.33
CA SER A 49 6.24 0.07 0.48
C SER A 49 7.47 -0.49 1.18
N ALA A 50 8.68 -0.01 0.85
CA ALA A 50 9.91 -0.39 1.52
C ALA A 50 9.91 -0.01 3.01
N MET A 51 9.40 1.17 3.34
CA MET A 51 9.27 1.63 4.74
C MET A 51 8.27 0.75 5.51
N ALA A 52 7.11 0.46 4.92
CA ALA A 52 6.08 -0.39 5.53
C ALA A 52 6.60 -1.80 5.83
N ALA A 53 7.28 -2.43 4.86
CA ALA A 53 7.92 -3.73 5.05
C ALA A 53 8.99 -3.71 6.15
N THR A 54 9.78 -2.64 6.23
CA THR A 54 10.78 -2.48 7.30
C THR A 54 10.12 -2.41 8.68
N LEU A 55 9.07 -1.60 8.82
CA LEU A 55 8.32 -1.46 10.08
C LEU A 55 7.65 -2.78 10.48
N GLN A 56 7.06 -3.48 9.51
CA GLN A 56 6.49 -4.80 9.72
C GLN A 56 7.55 -5.79 10.24
N GLY A 57 8.70 -5.89 9.55
CA GLY A 57 9.76 -6.81 9.94
C GLY A 57 10.33 -6.53 11.34
N VAL A 58 10.47 -5.26 11.72
CA VAL A 58 10.87 -4.87 13.08
C VAL A 58 9.79 -5.27 14.10
N ALA A 59 8.51 -5.01 13.80
CA ALA A 59 7.41 -5.35 14.70
C ALA A 59 7.28 -6.88 14.91
N GLU A 60 7.50 -7.68 13.86
CA GLU A 60 7.47 -9.15 13.94
C GLU A 60 8.58 -9.71 14.84
N GLN A 61 9.73 -9.04 14.95
CA GLN A 61 10.79 -9.43 15.86
C GLN A 61 10.46 -9.16 17.33
N VAL A 62 9.68 -8.11 17.62
CA VAL A 62 9.31 -7.74 19.00
C VAL A 62 8.26 -8.69 19.60
N VAL A 63 7.42 -9.28 18.74
CA VAL A 63 6.36 -10.21 19.17
C VAL A 63 6.89 -11.65 19.38
N ARG A 64 8.12 -11.95 18.93
CA ARG A 64 8.80 -13.24 19.16
C ARG A 64 9.54 -13.28 20.49
#